data_AF-A0A359LZG1-F1
#
_entry.id   AF-A0A359LZG1-F1
#
_cell.length_a   1.000
_cell.length_b   1.000
_cell.length_c   1.000
_cell.angle_alpha   90.00
_cell.angle_beta   90.00
_cell.angle_gamma   90.00
#
_symmetry.space_group_name_H-M   'P 1'
#
loop_
_entity.id
_entity.type
_entity.pdbx_description
1 polymer ?
#
loop_
_entity_poly.entity_id
_entity_poly.type
_entity_poly.pdbx_seq_one_letter_code
_entity_poly.pdbx_strand_id
1 'polypeptide(L)'
;RADVLTLLLDEGFDPDETTRFPAGDGHALTRGMPLWHCASTGKHALAELLLTRGANPNAMVYASGTPVFQAYDKRDWRMVDLLARFGGEASATVAGLYRETEQARRILARDGAAAASELLWAAACGGDPETVAAALGHIDWPREDGRWFHALEQPLR
;
A
#
# COMPACT_ATOMS: atom_id res chain seq x y z
N ARG A 1 -24.82 3.17 1.97
CA ARG A 1 -25.26 4.38 2.71
C ARG A 1 -24.81 4.21 4.16
N ALA A 2 -24.55 5.29 4.89
CA ALA A 2 -23.92 5.21 6.22
C ALA A 2 -24.83 4.52 7.25
N ASP A 3 -26.12 4.82 7.24
CA ASP A 3 -27.16 4.19 8.04
C ASP A 3 -27.19 2.66 7.95
N VAL A 4 -27.22 2.11 6.74
CA VAL A 4 -27.23 0.66 6.50
C VAL A 4 -25.90 0.03 6.93
N LEU A 5 -24.78 0.71 6.65
CA LEU A 5 -23.46 0.20 7.05
C LEU A 5 -23.33 0.16 8.58
N THR A 6 -23.77 1.21 9.27
CA THR A 6 -23.81 1.26 10.74
C THR A 6 -24.63 0.11 11.30
N LEU A 7 -25.84 -0.12 10.80
CA LEU A 7 -26.68 -1.23 11.25
C LEU A 7 -25.97 -2.58 11.12
N LEU A 8 -25.36 -2.87 9.98
CA LEU A 8 -24.65 -4.14 9.77
C LEU A 8 -23.48 -4.32 10.74
N LEU A 9 -22.69 -3.27 10.96
CA LEU A 9 -21.56 -3.32 11.89
C LEU A 9 -22.03 -3.42 13.36
N ASP A 10 -23.18 -2.81 13.70
CA ASP A 10 -23.77 -2.90 15.04
C ASP A 10 -24.30 -4.33 15.35
N GLU A 11 -24.72 -5.07 14.32
CA GLU A 11 -25.09 -6.50 14.43
C GLU A 11 -23.85 -7.44 14.47
N GLY A 12 -22.63 -6.89 14.50
CA GLY A 12 -21.40 -7.66 14.69
C GLY A 12 -20.74 -8.17 13.42
N PHE A 13 -21.09 -7.65 12.24
CA PHE A 13 -20.39 -7.97 11.00
C PHE A 13 -18.94 -7.46 11.06
N ASP A 14 -17.98 -8.31 10.73
CA ASP A 14 -16.56 -7.94 10.67
C ASP A 14 -16.29 -7.02 9.46
N PRO A 15 -15.76 -5.80 9.65
CA PRO A 15 -15.43 -4.90 8.53
C PRO A 15 -14.32 -5.44 7.61
N ASP A 16 -13.54 -6.42 8.06
CA ASP A 16 -12.48 -7.10 7.31
C ASP A 16 -12.81 -8.55 6.96
N GLU A 17 -14.08 -8.97 7.03
CA GLU A 17 -14.52 -10.34 6.82
C GLU A 17 -13.82 -11.03 5.62
N THR A 18 -13.38 -12.27 5.84
CA THR A 18 -12.66 -13.03 4.82
C THR A 18 -13.65 -13.68 3.86
N THR A 19 -13.41 -13.55 2.56
CA THR A 19 -14.26 -14.15 1.54
C THR A 19 -13.47 -14.79 0.41
N ARG A 20 -14.17 -15.62 -0.36
CA ARG A 20 -13.63 -16.32 -1.53
C ARG A 20 -13.76 -15.42 -2.75
N PHE A 21 -12.63 -15.14 -3.39
CA PHE A 21 -12.54 -14.40 -4.63
C PHE A 21 -12.20 -15.35 -5.78
N PRO A 22 -12.92 -15.34 -6.91
CA PRO A 22 -12.59 -16.17 -8.07
C PRO A 22 -11.16 -15.88 -8.56
N ALA A 23 -10.35 -16.92 -8.74
CA ALA A 23 -8.96 -16.81 -9.18
C ALA A 23 -8.57 -17.99 -10.07
N GLY A 24 -8.56 -17.77 -11.40
CA GLY A 24 -8.28 -18.82 -12.38
C GLY A 24 -9.31 -19.95 -12.34
N ASP A 25 -8.84 -21.18 -12.17
CA ASP A 25 -9.66 -22.39 -11.99
C ASP A 25 -10.10 -22.62 -10.53
N GLY A 26 -9.72 -21.73 -9.61
CA GLY A 26 -9.99 -21.85 -8.17
C GLY A 26 -10.51 -20.57 -7.51
N HIS A 27 -10.32 -20.50 -6.20
CA HIS A 27 -10.69 -19.35 -5.39
C HIS A 27 -9.51 -18.95 -4.48
N ALA A 28 -9.21 -17.65 -4.42
CA ALA A 28 -8.32 -17.07 -3.44
C ALA A 28 -9.11 -16.58 -2.23
N LEU A 29 -8.48 -16.53 -1.06
CA LEU A 29 -9.04 -15.83 0.10
C LEU A 29 -8.63 -14.36 0.04
N THR A 30 -9.58 -13.46 0.26
CA THR A 30 -9.37 -12.01 0.31
C THR A 30 -10.09 -11.42 1.51
N ARG A 31 -9.61 -10.28 2.01
CA ARG A 31 -10.15 -9.61 3.21
C ARG A 31 -9.98 -8.08 3.11
N GLY A 32 -10.71 -7.32 3.92
CA GLY A 32 -10.61 -5.84 3.96
C GLY A 32 -11.12 -5.12 2.71
N MET A 33 -11.94 -5.79 1.90
CA MET A 33 -12.54 -5.19 0.69
C MET A 33 -13.42 -3.96 0.96
N PRO A 34 -14.20 -3.87 2.06
CA PRO A 34 -15.04 -2.69 2.30
C PRO A 34 -14.24 -1.39 2.38
N LEU A 35 -13.14 -1.39 3.13
CA LEU A 35 -12.28 -0.22 3.28
C LEU A 35 -11.52 0.10 1.99
N TRP A 36 -10.99 -0.92 1.32
CA TRP A 36 -10.37 -0.77 0.00
C TRP A 36 -11.32 -0.14 -1.02
N HIS A 37 -12.59 -0.55 -1.04
CA HIS A 37 -13.60 0.01 -1.93
C HIS A 37 -13.89 1.48 -1.61
N CYS A 38 -13.89 1.86 -0.33
CA CYS A 38 -14.05 3.26 0.06
C CYS A 38 -12.86 4.11 -0.41
N ALA A 39 -11.63 3.61 -0.28
CA ALA A 39 -10.43 4.28 -0.80
C ALA A 39 -10.47 4.42 -2.33
N SER A 40 -10.83 3.35 -3.03
CA SER A 40 -10.98 3.32 -4.50
C SER A 40 -12.04 4.31 -5.04
N THR A 41 -13.07 4.59 -4.24
CA THR A 41 -14.22 5.43 -4.65
C THR A 41 -14.30 6.78 -3.93
N GLY A 42 -13.30 7.16 -3.15
CA GLY A 42 -13.26 8.45 -2.43
C GLY A 42 -14.35 8.62 -1.37
N LYS A 43 -14.86 7.53 -0.77
CA LYS A 43 -15.95 7.57 0.21
C LYS A 43 -15.42 7.81 1.63
N HIS A 44 -14.85 8.99 1.90
CA HIS A 44 -14.16 9.30 3.18
C HIS A 44 -15.01 9.01 4.42
N ALA A 45 -16.28 9.43 4.44
CA ALA A 45 -17.14 9.23 5.61
C ALA A 45 -17.42 7.74 5.92
N LEU A 46 -17.52 6.90 4.89
CA LEU A 46 -17.71 5.46 5.08
C LEU A 46 -16.39 4.77 5.46
N ALA A 47 -15.26 5.23 4.90
CA ALA A 47 -13.94 4.76 5.31
C ALA A 47 -13.69 5.07 6.79
N GLU A 48 -13.98 6.29 7.24
CA GLU A 48 -13.82 6.68 8.65
C GLU A 48 -14.72 5.87 9.58
N LEU A 49 -15.95 5.57 9.16
CA LEU A 49 -16.83 4.66 9.90
C LEU A 49 -16.21 3.26 10.03
N LEU A 50 -15.76 2.65 8.92
CA LEU A 50 -15.14 1.32 8.93
C LEU A 50 -13.89 1.28 9.82
N LEU A 51 -13.01 2.28 9.70
CA LEU A 51 -11.80 2.41 10.51
C LEU A 51 -12.12 2.55 12.01
N THR A 52 -13.13 3.36 12.36
CA THR A 52 -13.61 3.50 13.74
C THR A 52 -14.18 2.19 14.30
N ARG A 53 -14.67 1.30 13.42
CA ARG A 53 -15.14 -0.04 13.78
C ARG A 53 -14.06 -1.12 13.67
N GLY A 54 -12.79 -0.74 13.52
CA GLY A 54 -11.66 -1.66 13.59
C GLY A 54 -11.19 -2.23 12.25
N ALA A 55 -11.67 -1.71 11.12
CA ALA A 55 -11.12 -2.10 9.81
C ALA A 55 -9.62 -1.83 9.74
N ASN A 56 -8.85 -2.79 9.21
CA ASN A 56 -7.41 -2.69 9.08
C ASN A 56 -7.04 -1.84 7.85
N PRO A 57 -6.42 -0.66 8.03
CA PRO A 57 -6.02 0.20 6.91
C PRO A 57 -4.96 -0.42 5.99
N ASN A 58 -4.27 -1.46 6.47
CA ASN A 58 -3.22 -2.18 5.75
C ASN A 58 -3.70 -3.54 5.23
N ALA A 59 -5.01 -3.83 5.27
CA ALA A 59 -5.54 -5.07 4.72
C ALA A 59 -5.21 -5.20 3.22
N MET A 60 -4.63 -6.34 2.83
CA MET A 60 -4.29 -6.62 1.45
C MET A 60 -5.46 -7.31 0.76
N VAL A 61 -6.06 -6.64 -0.23
CA VAL A 61 -7.06 -7.26 -1.10
C VAL A 61 -6.35 -8.02 -2.20
N TYR A 62 -6.74 -9.28 -2.41
CA TYR A 62 -6.12 -10.17 -3.39
C TYR A 62 -5.99 -9.48 -4.77
N ALA A 63 -4.76 -9.47 -5.30
CA ALA A 63 -4.38 -8.84 -6.57
C ALA A 63 -4.76 -7.35 -6.74
N SER A 64 -5.19 -6.66 -5.66
CA SER A 64 -5.73 -5.29 -5.74
C SER A 64 -5.01 -4.28 -4.83
N GLY A 65 -4.09 -4.75 -3.99
CA GLY A 65 -3.32 -3.89 -3.07
C GLY A 65 -4.06 -3.55 -1.78
N THR A 66 -3.52 -2.57 -1.05
CA THR A 66 -4.08 -2.08 0.22
C THR A 66 -4.98 -0.85 0.01
N PRO A 67 -5.83 -0.50 0.99
CA PRO A 67 -6.52 0.80 0.99
C PRO A 67 -5.55 1.98 0.83
N VAL A 68 -4.38 1.91 1.48
CA VAL A 68 -3.33 2.94 1.34
C VAL A 68 -2.85 3.04 -0.09
N PHE A 69 -2.49 1.93 -0.74
CA PHE A 69 -2.10 1.93 -2.16
C PHE A 69 -3.16 2.60 -3.04
N GLN A 70 -4.45 2.27 -2.84
CA GLN A 70 -5.51 2.91 -3.62
C GLN A 70 -5.63 4.41 -3.38
N ALA A 71 -5.46 4.87 -2.14
CA ALA A 71 -5.51 6.29 -1.84
C ALA A 71 -4.39 7.06 -2.60
N TYR A 72 -3.19 6.47 -2.68
CA TYR A 72 -2.08 7.01 -3.48
C TYR A 72 -2.35 6.96 -4.98
N ASP A 73 -2.85 5.83 -5.51
CA ASP A 73 -3.21 5.67 -6.93
C ASP A 73 -4.23 6.74 -7.37
N LYS A 74 -5.23 7.01 -6.51
CA LYS A 74 -6.24 8.05 -6.75
C LYS A 74 -5.77 9.46 -6.45
N ARG A 75 -4.55 9.64 -5.92
CA ARG A 75 -4.04 10.92 -5.42
C ARG A 75 -5.00 11.59 -4.42
N ASP A 76 -5.71 10.77 -3.65
CA ASP A 76 -6.67 11.21 -2.64
C ASP A 76 -5.95 11.39 -1.31
N TRP A 77 -5.24 12.52 -1.18
CA TRP A 77 -4.46 12.85 0.00
C TRP A 77 -5.30 12.91 1.28
N ARG A 78 -6.58 13.26 1.16
CA ARG A 78 -7.51 13.22 2.30
C ARG A 78 -7.75 11.79 2.78
N MET A 79 -7.87 10.82 1.86
CA MET A 79 -7.95 9.41 2.22
C MET A 79 -6.61 8.88 2.77
N VAL A 80 -5.47 9.31 2.22
CA VAL A 80 -4.14 8.97 2.76
C VAL A 80 -4.02 9.42 4.22
N ASP A 81 -4.34 10.69 4.50
CA ASP A 81 -4.32 11.25 5.86
C ASP A 81 -5.29 10.51 6.79
N LEU A 82 -6.49 10.20 6.31
CA LEU A 82 -7.46 9.41 7.07
C LEU A 82 -6.91 8.04 7.43
N LEU A 83 -6.37 7.28 6.47
CA LEU A 83 -5.80 5.96 6.72
C LEU A 83 -4.61 6.04 7.70
N ALA A 84 -3.72 7.01 7.51
CA ALA A 84 -2.55 7.21 8.36
C ALA A 84 -2.93 7.48 9.82
N ARG A 85 -3.99 8.27 10.09
CA ARG A 85 -4.51 8.50 11.46
C ARG A 85 -4.95 7.21 12.17
N PHE A 86 -5.29 6.16 11.43
CA PHE A 86 -5.68 4.86 11.97
C PHE A 86 -4.58 3.80 11.82
N GLY A 87 -3.33 4.20 11.56
CA GLY A 87 -2.19 3.28 11.43
C GLY A 87 -1.98 2.71 10.02
N GLY A 88 -2.57 3.33 9.00
CA GLY A 88 -2.26 3.03 7.61
C GLY A 88 -0.84 3.44 7.26
N GLU A 89 -0.04 2.50 6.79
CA GLU A 89 1.35 2.72 6.42
C GLU A 89 1.56 2.46 4.93
N ALA A 90 2.24 3.39 4.26
CA ALA A 90 2.74 3.14 2.91
C ALA A 90 3.86 2.08 2.97
N SER A 91 3.76 1.05 2.13
CA SER A 91 4.82 0.07 1.95
C SER A 91 6.04 0.70 1.25
N ALA A 92 7.16 -0.02 1.22
CA ALA A 92 8.34 0.35 0.44
C ALA A 92 7.98 0.65 -1.03
N THR A 93 7.22 -0.25 -1.67
CA THR A 93 6.70 -0.04 -3.04
C THR A 93 5.92 1.27 -3.17
N VAL A 94 4.97 1.54 -2.26
CA VAL A 94 4.16 2.79 -2.32
C VAL A 94 5.06 4.00 -2.13
N ALA A 95 5.94 3.97 -1.13
CA ALA A 95 6.80 5.11 -0.83
C ALA A 95 7.73 5.45 -2.01
N GLY A 96 8.29 4.43 -2.68
CA GLY A 96 9.11 4.62 -3.88
C GLY A 96 8.32 5.12 -5.08
N LEU A 97 7.20 4.46 -5.43
CA LEU A 97 6.41 4.79 -6.62
C LEU A 97 5.82 6.22 -6.56
N TYR A 98 5.40 6.66 -5.37
CA TYR A 98 4.72 7.95 -5.19
C TYR A 98 5.62 9.02 -4.57
N ARG A 99 6.94 8.77 -4.47
CA ARG A 99 7.96 9.75 -4.05
C ARG A 99 7.78 10.26 -2.62
N GLU A 100 7.36 9.38 -1.71
CA GLU A 100 7.29 9.64 -0.28
C GLU A 100 8.68 9.47 0.36
N THR A 101 9.61 10.36 -0.01
CA THR A 101 11.04 10.24 0.33
C THR A 101 11.29 10.10 1.84
N GLU A 102 10.57 10.85 2.66
CA GLU A 102 10.71 10.79 4.12
C GLU A 102 10.22 9.44 4.68
N GLN A 103 9.12 8.92 4.15
CA GLN A 103 8.63 7.59 4.54
C GLN A 103 9.61 6.50 4.07
N ALA A 104 10.15 6.61 2.86
CA ALA A 104 11.17 5.70 2.36
C ALA A 104 12.43 5.69 3.25
N ARG A 105 12.87 6.87 3.74
CA ARG A 105 13.98 6.96 4.71
C ARG A 105 13.68 6.24 6.02
N ARG A 106 12.46 6.37 6.55
CA ARG A 106 12.05 5.65 7.77
C ARG A 106 12.05 4.14 7.57
N ILE A 107 11.57 3.68 6.41
CA ILE A 107 11.58 2.26 6.05
C ILE A 107 13.03 1.76 5.95
N LEU A 108 13.94 2.48 5.28
CA LEU A 108 15.36 2.10 5.22
C LEU A 108 16.02 2.10 6.60
N ALA A 109 15.70 3.06 7.46
CA ALA A 109 16.23 3.12 8.82
C ALA A 109 15.78 1.93 9.68
N ARG A 110 14.54 1.46 9.48
CA ARG A 110 13.95 0.34 10.23
C ARG A 110 14.39 -1.03 9.68
N ASP A 111 14.34 -1.18 8.35
CA ASP A 111 14.40 -2.48 7.67
C ASP A 111 15.71 -2.67 6.87
N GLY A 112 16.48 -1.61 6.67
CA GLY A 112 17.80 -1.64 6.03
C GLY A 112 17.80 -2.31 4.66
N ALA A 113 18.76 -3.23 4.46
CA ALA A 113 18.93 -3.96 3.22
C ALA A 113 17.68 -4.77 2.80
N ALA A 114 16.84 -5.18 3.75
CA ALA A 114 15.63 -5.95 3.45
C ALA A 114 14.61 -5.15 2.62
N ALA A 115 14.51 -3.84 2.85
CA ALA A 115 13.64 -2.95 2.09
C ALA A 115 14.36 -2.25 0.93
N ALA A 116 15.69 -2.18 0.96
CA ALA A 116 16.47 -1.41 -0.01
C ALA A 116 16.26 -1.85 -1.47
N SER A 117 16.19 -3.17 -1.72
CA SER A 117 15.94 -3.69 -3.07
C SER A 117 14.59 -3.26 -3.62
N GLU A 118 13.54 -3.34 -2.80
CA GLU A 118 12.18 -2.99 -3.18
C GLU A 118 12.06 -1.48 -3.40
N LEU A 119 12.63 -0.68 -2.50
CA LEU A 119 12.67 0.78 -2.63
C LEU A 119 13.47 1.23 -3.84
N LEU A 120 14.61 0.60 -4.13
CA LEU A 120 15.40 0.93 -5.32
C LEU A 120 14.55 0.75 -6.59
N TRP A 121 13.91 -0.42 -6.74
CA TRP A 121 13.05 -0.70 -7.88
C TRP A 121 11.88 0.30 -7.97
N ALA A 122 11.16 0.50 -6.87
CA ALA A 122 9.97 1.35 -6.83
C ALA A 122 10.29 2.83 -7.05
N ALA A 123 11.36 3.35 -6.43
CA ALA A 123 11.79 4.74 -6.59
C ALA A 123 12.40 5.01 -7.97
N ALA A 124 13.07 4.02 -8.56
CA ALA A 124 13.54 4.12 -9.94
C ALA A 124 12.36 4.19 -10.93
N CYS A 125 11.27 3.45 -10.67
CA CYS A 125 10.03 3.55 -11.43
C CYS A 125 9.28 4.87 -11.17
N GLY A 126 9.19 5.32 -9.91
CA GLY A 126 8.52 6.55 -9.50
C GLY A 126 9.28 7.85 -9.79
N GLY A 127 10.55 7.75 -10.19
CA GLY A 127 11.41 8.90 -10.48
C GLY A 127 11.83 9.70 -9.24
N ASP A 128 12.09 9.02 -8.11
CA ASP A 128 12.62 9.63 -6.89
C ASP A 128 14.15 9.40 -6.75
N PRO A 129 15.00 10.34 -7.21
CA PRO A 129 16.45 10.16 -7.15
C PRO A 129 16.99 10.17 -5.72
N GLU A 130 16.33 10.83 -4.76
CA GLU A 130 16.79 10.84 -3.37
C GLU A 130 16.59 9.48 -2.72
N THR A 131 15.43 8.86 -2.94
CA THR A 131 15.16 7.51 -2.44
C THR A 131 16.02 6.48 -3.16
N VAL A 132 16.27 6.62 -4.46
CA VAL A 132 17.23 5.75 -5.19
C VAL A 132 18.63 5.83 -4.57
N ALA A 133 19.15 7.04 -4.35
CA ALA A 133 20.47 7.23 -3.75
C ALA A 133 20.54 6.65 -2.32
N ALA A 134 19.48 6.86 -1.53
CA ALA A 134 19.38 6.30 -0.18
C ALA A 134 19.38 4.77 -0.22
N ALA A 135 18.54 4.14 -1.06
CA ALA A 135 18.45 2.70 -1.18
C ALA A 135 19.76 2.06 -1.64
N LEU A 136 20.48 2.68 -2.59
CA LEU A 136 21.80 2.22 -3.05
C LEU A 136 22.84 2.17 -1.93
N GLY A 137 22.75 3.07 -0.93
CA GLY A 137 23.61 3.05 0.24
C GLY A 137 23.43 1.81 1.14
N HIS A 138 22.34 1.05 0.96
CA HIS A 138 22.02 -0.17 1.70
C HIS A 138 22.16 -1.45 0.84
N ILE A 139 22.69 -1.34 -0.38
CA ILE A 139 22.81 -2.45 -1.34
C ILE A 139 24.27 -2.87 -1.50
N ASP A 140 24.53 -4.17 -1.38
CA ASP A 140 25.84 -4.81 -1.49
C ASP A 140 25.95 -5.77 -2.68
N TRP A 141 25.09 -5.62 -3.69
CA TRP A 141 25.03 -6.55 -4.82
C TRP A 141 26.37 -6.57 -5.59
N PRO A 142 26.85 -7.75 -6.02
CA PRO A 142 28.02 -7.86 -6.88
C PRO A 142 27.86 -7.04 -8.16
N ARG A 143 28.97 -6.58 -8.75
CA ARG A 143 28.96 -5.78 -9.98
C ARG A 143 28.27 -6.48 -11.16
N GLU A 144 28.37 -7.81 -11.24
CA GLU A 144 27.80 -8.65 -12.30
C GLU A 144 26.39 -9.17 -11.95
N ASP A 145 25.76 -8.63 -10.91
CA ASP A 145 24.43 -9.05 -10.48
C ASP A 145 23.35 -8.57 -11.47
N GLY A 146 22.52 -9.51 -11.96
CA GLY A 146 21.45 -9.21 -12.92
C GLY A 146 20.39 -8.25 -12.37
N ARG A 147 20.27 -8.07 -11.05
CA ARG A 147 19.36 -7.09 -10.44
C ARG A 147 19.68 -5.65 -10.83
N TRP A 148 20.94 -5.34 -11.20
CA TRP A 148 21.29 -4.02 -11.71
C TRP A 148 20.56 -3.68 -13.00
N PHE A 149 20.42 -4.64 -13.91
CA PHE A 149 19.65 -4.47 -15.14
C PHE A 149 18.19 -4.14 -14.82
N HIS A 150 17.58 -4.89 -13.89
CA HIS A 150 16.20 -4.66 -13.48
C HIS A 150 15.98 -3.31 -12.79
N ALA A 151 16.95 -2.81 -12.03
CA ALA A 151 16.86 -1.45 -11.47
C ALA A 151 17.01 -0.38 -12.56
N LEU A 152 17.95 -0.57 -13.50
CA LEU A 152 18.26 0.40 -14.55
C LEU A 152 17.14 0.54 -15.61
N GLU A 153 16.39 -0.53 -15.88
CA GLU A 153 15.30 -0.47 -16.87
C GLU A 153 14.07 0.32 -16.38
N GLN A 154 13.86 0.46 -15.05
CA GLN A 154 12.65 1.09 -14.51
C GLN A 154 12.44 2.55 -14.93
N PRO A 155 13.44 3.45 -14.88
CA PRO A 155 13.26 4.84 -15.27
C PRO A 155 13.11 5.04 -16.80
N LEU A 156 13.24 3.98 -17.61
CA LEU A 156 13.12 4.04 -19.07
C LEU A 156 11.68 3.80 -19.57
N ARG A 157 10.75 3.50 -18.66
CA ARG A 157 9.36 3.12 -18.97
C ARG A 157 8.40 4.31 -18.96
#